data_AF-A0A432SL90-F1
#
_entry.id   AF-A0A432SL90-F1
#
_cell.length_a   1.000
_cell.length_b   1.000
_cell.length_c   1.000
_cell.angle_alpha   90.00
_cell.angle_beta   90.00
_cell.angle_gamma   90.00
#
_symmetry.space_group_name_H-M   'P 1'
#
loop_
_entity.id
_entity.type
_entity.pdbx_description
1 polymer ?
#
loop_
_entity_poly.entity_id
_entity_poly.type
_entity_poly.pdbx_seq_one_letter_code
_entity_poly.pdbx_strand_id
1 'polypeptide(L)'
;MDIFSIDYRDPIYGVILLVAIVVIVSFFSYSWGFFKKREEESSVNKFLTKFHQYDGFSEYKEVIQKKQLPIESSVLMALTFEKGGEYQKAIEIYQAILQGNRDKIVKKDILTLLGKTYYKAGFLERSRDILLTALKIYPRNEEALTYLIVIYDNLRMYDKAIEVLDTLQEFDIDVKEKKLYFQILRVLHDKSLKEEKKIQKLREIGLENKIVQRKLYEFLKSNNLPLTYDLLKNFDFQNIIDLIWETRYDRLDDRLIESNSLLSEIYTAKGDVTLADSSTHFVLNILIKLVKAEDKSADISFDYTCSNCKNTFPLYFYRCPQCQNIGSTLISTKLTKREYEKDSLV
;
A
#
# COMPACT_ATOMS: atom_id res chain seq x y z
N MET A 1 51.10 53.73 -12.29
CA MET A 1 51.57 52.76 -11.29
C MET A 1 50.95 51.44 -11.66
N ASP A 2 51.81 50.56 -12.14
CA ASP A 2 51.48 49.25 -12.70
C ASP A 2 50.85 48.34 -11.66
N ILE A 3 49.59 47.99 -11.87
CA ILE A 3 48.95 46.85 -11.23
C ILE A 3 48.20 46.16 -12.36
N PHE A 4 48.52 44.89 -12.60
CA PHE A 4 47.99 43.99 -13.64
C PHE A 4 48.75 43.90 -14.98
N SER A 5 50.03 43.56 -14.91
CA SER A 5 50.65 42.68 -15.91
C SER A 5 50.89 41.30 -15.28
N ILE A 6 49.81 40.53 -15.06
CA ILE A 6 49.96 39.13 -14.63
C ILE A 6 50.40 38.33 -15.86
N ASP A 7 51.60 37.77 -15.77
CA ASP A 7 52.18 36.91 -16.81
C ASP A 7 51.36 35.60 -16.91
N TYR A 8 50.83 35.31 -18.11
CA TYR A 8 49.89 34.19 -18.34
C TYR A 8 50.50 32.80 -18.05
N ARG A 9 51.82 32.72 -17.86
CA ARG A 9 52.56 31.49 -17.57
C ARG A 9 52.61 31.10 -16.09
N ASP A 10 52.06 31.92 -15.19
CA ASP A 10 52.10 31.64 -13.75
C ASP A 10 50.98 30.64 -13.34
N PRO A 11 51.30 29.45 -12.79
CA PRO A 11 50.30 28.44 -12.41
C PRO A 11 49.24 28.96 -11.41
N ILE A 12 49.56 29.99 -10.64
CA ILE A 12 48.62 30.64 -9.72
C ILE A 12 47.48 31.33 -10.49
N TYR A 13 47.75 31.91 -11.67
CA TYR A 13 46.74 32.55 -12.50
C TYR A 13 45.68 31.55 -13.00
N GLY A 14 46.10 30.34 -13.36
CA GLY A 14 45.18 29.26 -13.76
C GLY A 14 44.24 28.84 -12.63
N VAL A 15 44.73 28.76 -11.40
CA VAL A 15 43.91 28.47 -10.22
C VAL A 15 42.92 29.59 -9.94
N ILE A 16 43.36 30.85 -10.01
CA ILE A 16 42.48 32.02 -9.83
C ILE A 16 41.36 32.04 -10.90
N LEU A 17 41.70 31.76 -12.16
CA LEU A 17 40.72 31.70 -13.25
C LEU A 17 39.69 30.59 -13.02
N LEU A 18 40.13 29.40 -12.59
CA LEU A 18 39.24 28.28 -12.32
C LEU A 18 38.28 28.59 -11.16
N VAL A 19 38.79 29.16 -10.07
CA VAL A 19 37.97 29.60 -8.92
C VAL A 19 36.96 30.67 -9.37
N ALA A 20 37.38 31.64 -10.19
CA ALA A 20 36.49 32.66 -10.73
C ALA A 20 35.36 32.04 -11.58
N ILE A 21 35.66 31.07 -12.44
CA ILE A 21 34.66 30.36 -13.25
C ILE A 21 33.67 29.60 -12.34
N VAL A 22 34.15 28.88 -11.32
CA VAL A 22 33.28 28.16 -10.38
C VAL A 22 32.35 29.11 -9.63
N VAL A 23 32.86 30.26 -9.19
CA VAL A 23 32.04 31.30 -8.52
C VAL A 23 31.01 31.86 -9.48
N ILE A 24 31.38 32.14 -10.73
CA ILE A 24 30.47 32.66 -11.76
C ILE A 24 29.35 31.64 -12.04
N VAL A 25 29.68 30.37 -12.28
CA VAL A 25 28.69 29.31 -12.52
C VAL A 25 27.76 29.13 -11.32
N SER A 26 28.32 29.14 -10.10
CA SER A 26 27.54 29.06 -8.87
C SER A 26 26.58 30.25 -8.73
N PHE A 27 27.05 31.46 -9.00
CA PHE A 27 26.25 32.68 -8.97
C PHE A 27 25.13 32.67 -10.02
N PHE A 28 25.40 32.24 -11.25
CA PHE A 28 24.38 32.09 -12.28
C PHE A 28 23.34 31.03 -11.92
N SER A 29 23.77 29.88 -11.38
CA SER A 29 22.84 28.82 -10.95
C SER A 29 21.93 29.28 -9.80
N TYR A 30 22.50 30.00 -8.83
CA TYR A 30 21.76 30.54 -7.69
C TYR A 30 20.79 31.63 -8.12
N SER A 31 21.25 32.57 -8.96
CA SER A 31 20.41 33.65 -9.49
C SER A 31 19.25 33.07 -10.32
N TRP A 32 19.52 32.09 -11.18
CA TRP A 32 18.49 31.41 -11.97
C TRP A 32 17.47 30.68 -11.08
N GLY A 33 17.94 30.00 -10.03
CA GLY A 33 17.08 29.37 -9.02
C GLY A 33 16.20 30.37 -8.28
N PHE A 34 16.75 31.54 -7.93
CA PHE A 34 16.00 32.61 -7.27
C PHE A 34 14.94 33.23 -8.20
N PHE A 35 15.27 33.49 -9.47
CA PHE A 35 14.30 33.98 -10.45
C PHE A 35 13.17 32.97 -10.67
N LYS A 36 13.49 31.68 -10.84
CA LYS A 36 12.50 30.62 -11.00
C LYS A 36 11.60 30.50 -9.77
N LYS A 37 12.17 30.55 -8.56
CA LYS A 37 11.41 30.53 -7.30
C LYS A 37 10.47 31.74 -7.17
N ARG A 38 10.92 32.93 -7.58
CA ARG A 38 10.11 34.15 -7.55
C ARG A 38 8.98 34.12 -8.58
N GLU A 39 9.20 33.50 -9.73
CA GLU A 39 8.16 33.26 -10.74
C GLU A 39 7.11 32.25 -10.23
N GLU A 40 7.54 31.15 -9.61
CA GLU A 40 6.67 30.16 -8.95
C GLU A 40 5.85 30.82 -7.82
N GLU A 41 6.47 31.57 -6.91
CA GLU A 41 5.77 32.31 -5.84
C GLU A 41 4.81 33.38 -6.41
N SER A 42 5.18 34.07 -7.49
CA SER A 42 4.29 35.02 -8.17
C SER A 42 3.09 34.33 -8.79
N SER A 43 3.28 33.15 -9.40
CA SER A 43 2.20 32.36 -9.99
C SER A 43 1.23 31.81 -8.93
N VAL A 44 1.76 31.36 -7.78
CA VAL A 44 0.98 30.90 -6.63
C VAL A 44 0.22 32.07 -6.00
N ASN A 45 0.86 33.22 -5.79
CA ASN A 45 0.18 34.40 -5.25
C ASN A 45 -0.86 34.97 -6.21
N LYS A 46 -0.62 34.96 -7.52
CA LYS A 46 -1.64 35.29 -8.55
C LYS A 46 -2.80 34.30 -8.53
N PHE A 47 -2.53 33.02 -8.27
CA PHE A 47 -3.56 32.01 -8.09
C PHE A 47 -4.37 32.27 -6.81
N LEU A 48 -3.73 32.50 -5.67
CA LEU A 48 -4.40 32.78 -4.38
C LEU A 48 -5.25 34.05 -4.44
N THR A 49 -4.72 35.13 -5.04
CA THR A 49 -5.49 36.36 -5.24
C THR A 49 -6.71 36.16 -6.15
N LYS A 50 -6.58 35.36 -7.22
CA LYS A 50 -7.73 34.95 -8.04
C LYS A 50 -8.70 34.02 -7.29
N PHE A 51 -8.18 33.12 -6.46
CA PHE A 51 -8.96 32.20 -5.64
C PHE A 51 -9.76 32.91 -4.52
N HIS A 52 -9.32 34.09 -4.10
CA HIS A 52 -10.06 34.93 -3.15
C HIS A 52 -10.95 35.97 -3.85
N GLN A 53 -10.91 36.07 -5.19
CA GLN A 53 -11.67 37.06 -5.96
C GLN A 53 -13.08 36.61 -6.35
N TYR A 54 -13.38 35.31 -6.29
CA TYR A 54 -14.69 34.78 -6.64
C TYR A 54 -15.42 34.34 -5.38
N ASP A 55 -16.61 34.91 -5.18
CA ASP A 55 -17.40 34.76 -3.95
C ASP A 55 -18.23 33.46 -3.95
N GLY A 56 -18.33 32.75 -5.09
CA GLY A 56 -19.14 31.54 -5.23
C GLY A 56 -18.58 30.45 -6.16
N PHE A 57 -18.85 29.18 -5.82
CA PHE A 57 -18.42 28.00 -6.59
C PHE A 57 -18.94 28.00 -8.05
N SER A 58 -20.11 28.59 -8.31
CA SER A 58 -20.70 28.72 -9.65
C SER A 58 -19.91 29.61 -10.60
N GLU A 59 -19.26 30.66 -10.10
CA GLU A 59 -18.46 31.58 -10.92
C GLU A 59 -17.21 30.90 -11.47
N TYR A 60 -16.59 30.02 -10.67
CA TYR A 60 -15.42 29.25 -11.10
C TYR A 60 -15.72 28.37 -12.32
N LYS A 61 -16.90 27.74 -12.35
CA LYS A 61 -17.30 26.87 -13.45
C LYS A 61 -17.36 27.62 -14.78
N GLU A 62 -17.95 28.82 -14.77
CA GLU A 62 -18.03 29.64 -15.98
C GLU A 62 -16.66 30.10 -16.46
N VAL A 63 -15.79 30.55 -15.54
CA VAL A 63 -14.45 31.04 -15.87
C VAL A 63 -13.58 29.92 -16.47
N ILE A 64 -13.68 28.71 -15.93
CA ILE A 64 -12.97 27.53 -16.44
C ILE A 64 -13.50 27.13 -17.83
N GLN A 65 -14.83 27.07 -18.00
CA GLN A 65 -15.44 26.74 -19.30
C GLN A 65 -15.10 27.76 -20.39
N LYS A 66 -15.03 29.06 -20.03
CA LYS A 66 -14.63 30.16 -20.91
C LYS A 66 -13.12 30.22 -21.15
N LYS A 67 -12.32 29.27 -20.64
CA LYS A 67 -10.85 29.21 -20.69
C LYS A 67 -10.15 30.47 -20.15
N GLN A 68 -10.79 31.17 -19.22
CA GLN A 68 -10.23 32.38 -18.61
C GLN A 68 -9.29 32.04 -17.44
N LEU A 69 -9.32 30.79 -16.96
CA LEU A 69 -8.38 30.25 -15.99
C LEU A 69 -7.44 29.22 -16.66
N PRO A 70 -6.12 29.28 -16.41
CA PRO A 70 -5.19 28.23 -16.83
C PRO A 70 -5.61 26.85 -16.29
N ILE A 71 -5.30 25.79 -17.05
CA ILE A 71 -5.67 24.42 -16.67
C ILE A 71 -4.98 24.02 -15.37
N GLU A 72 -3.70 24.39 -15.21
CA GLU A 72 -2.88 24.10 -14.05
C GLU A 72 -3.49 24.72 -12.78
N SER A 73 -3.94 25.97 -12.88
CA SER A 73 -4.66 26.65 -11.80
C SER A 73 -5.98 25.95 -11.46
N SER A 74 -6.73 25.52 -12.48
CA SER A 74 -7.99 24.78 -12.29
C SER A 74 -7.75 23.42 -11.61
N VAL A 75 -6.68 22.71 -11.99
CA VAL A 75 -6.28 21.45 -11.37
C VAL A 75 -5.85 21.66 -9.92
N LEU A 76 -5.04 22.68 -9.64
CA LEU A 76 -4.61 23.01 -8.27
C LEU A 76 -5.82 23.31 -7.37
N MET A 77 -6.81 24.00 -7.91
CA MET A 77 -8.07 24.27 -7.22
C MET A 77 -8.83 22.98 -6.88
N ALA A 78 -9.00 22.08 -7.85
CA ALA A 78 -9.64 20.79 -7.61
C ALA A 78 -8.88 19.96 -6.55
N LEU A 79 -7.54 19.92 -6.63
CA LEU A 79 -6.71 19.24 -5.63
C LEU A 79 -6.84 19.85 -4.23
N THR A 80 -7.03 21.16 -4.12
CA THR A 80 -7.29 21.84 -2.85
C THR A 80 -8.62 21.39 -2.25
N PHE A 81 -9.68 21.33 -3.06
CA PHE A 81 -10.97 20.77 -2.61
C PHE A 81 -10.88 19.29 -2.24
N GLU A 82 -10.12 18.47 -2.97
CA GLU A 82 -9.90 17.08 -2.60
C GLU A 82 -9.24 16.94 -1.22
N LYS A 83 -8.24 17.78 -0.92
CA LYS A 83 -7.58 17.80 0.40
C LYS A 83 -8.53 18.25 1.50
N GLY A 84 -9.48 19.13 1.19
CA GLY A 84 -10.55 19.54 2.09
C GLY A 84 -11.70 18.54 2.23
N GLY A 85 -11.68 17.42 1.48
CA GLY A 85 -12.77 16.44 1.46
C GLY A 85 -13.99 16.85 0.62
N GLU A 86 -13.93 17.99 -0.07
CA GLU A 86 -15.00 18.52 -0.92
C GLU A 86 -14.98 17.89 -2.32
N TYR A 87 -15.12 16.57 -2.40
CA TYR A 87 -14.94 15.83 -3.65
C TYR A 87 -15.91 16.24 -4.76
N GLN A 88 -17.14 16.63 -4.42
CA GLN A 88 -18.13 17.07 -5.39
C GLN A 88 -17.66 18.32 -6.17
N LYS A 89 -17.07 19.29 -5.46
CA LYS A 89 -16.51 20.50 -6.07
C LYS A 89 -15.33 20.17 -6.98
N ALA A 90 -14.43 19.29 -6.54
CA ALA A 90 -13.31 18.82 -7.37
C ALA A 90 -13.79 18.12 -8.65
N ILE A 91 -14.80 17.24 -8.54
CA ILE A 91 -15.42 16.55 -9.68
C ILE A 91 -15.97 17.56 -10.70
N GLU A 92 -16.72 18.56 -10.26
CA GLU A 92 -17.32 19.56 -11.13
C GLU A 92 -16.27 20.40 -11.86
N ILE A 93 -15.16 20.74 -11.18
CA ILE A 93 -14.02 21.42 -11.80
C ILE A 93 -13.38 20.56 -12.89
N TYR A 94 -13.08 19.29 -12.60
CA TYR A 94 -12.50 18.39 -13.60
C TYR A 94 -13.42 18.20 -14.81
N GLN A 95 -14.73 18.10 -14.59
CA GLN A 95 -15.71 18.05 -15.68
C GLN A 95 -15.72 19.34 -16.51
N ALA A 96 -15.62 20.51 -15.89
CA ALA A 96 -15.53 21.79 -16.59
C ALA A 96 -14.26 21.89 -17.47
N ILE A 97 -13.12 21.41 -16.96
CA ILE A 97 -11.87 21.33 -17.72
C ILE A 97 -12.04 20.42 -18.95
N LEU A 98 -12.68 19.26 -18.79
CA LEU A 98 -12.91 18.29 -19.87
C LEU A 98 -13.88 18.80 -20.95
N GLN A 99 -14.86 19.64 -20.59
CA GLN A 99 -15.80 20.24 -21.55
C GLN A 99 -15.12 21.30 -22.43
N GLY A 100 -14.21 22.10 -21.85
CA GLY A 100 -13.53 23.17 -22.56
C GLY A 100 -12.33 22.72 -23.42
N ASN A 101 -11.77 21.53 -23.16
CA ASN A 101 -10.50 21.12 -23.77
C ASN A 101 -10.63 19.89 -24.68
N ARG A 102 -9.99 19.98 -25.87
CA ARG A 102 -9.95 18.90 -26.87
C ARG A 102 -8.59 18.20 -26.96
N ASP A 103 -7.58 18.68 -26.25
CA ASP A 103 -6.25 18.07 -26.25
C ASP A 103 -6.30 16.69 -25.57
N LYS A 104 -5.85 15.66 -26.28
CA LYS A 104 -5.81 14.28 -25.79
C LYS A 104 -4.86 14.11 -24.60
N ILE A 105 -3.75 14.85 -24.55
CA ILE A 105 -2.76 14.74 -23.48
C ILE A 105 -3.37 15.27 -22.18
N VAL A 106 -3.89 16.49 -22.20
CA VAL A 106 -4.61 17.05 -21.04
C VAL A 106 -5.78 16.14 -20.65
N LYS A 107 -6.54 15.64 -21.62
CA LYS A 107 -7.71 14.80 -21.36
C LYS A 107 -7.36 13.51 -20.60
N LYS A 108 -6.26 12.82 -20.92
CA LYS A 108 -5.88 11.59 -20.19
C LYS A 108 -5.56 11.88 -18.72
N ASP A 109 -4.85 12.97 -18.43
CA ASP A 109 -4.40 13.29 -17.08
C ASP A 109 -5.60 13.74 -16.23
N ILE A 110 -6.47 14.58 -16.78
CA ILE A 110 -7.70 15.02 -16.10
C ILE A 110 -8.69 13.88 -15.88
N LEU A 111 -8.84 12.95 -16.83
CA LEU A 111 -9.67 11.76 -16.63
C LEU A 111 -9.12 10.85 -15.52
N THR A 112 -7.80 10.71 -15.42
CA THR A 112 -7.15 9.93 -14.35
C THR A 112 -7.40 10.57 -12.99
N LEU A 113 -7.22 11.89 -12.89
CA LEU A 113 -7.53 12.66 -11.68
C LEU A 113 -9.01 12.52 -11.30
N LEU A 114 -9.92 12.74 -12.25
CA LEU A 114 -11.37 12.61 -12.02
C LEU A 114 -11.76 11.20 -11.55
N GLY A 115 -11.18 10.16 -12.17
CA GLY A 115 -11.40 8.77 -11.76
C GLY A 115 -10.97 8.54 -10.31
N LYS A 116 -9.80 9.05 -9.93
CA LYS A 116 -9.30 9.01 -8.54
C LYS A 116 -10.17 9.82 -7.58
N THR A 117 -10.69 10.98 -7.98
CA THR A 117 -11.65 11.74 -7.16
C THR A 117 -12.93 10.97 -6.91
N TYR A 118 -13.50 10.33 -7.96
CA TYR A 118 -14.68 9.48 -7.80
C TYR A 118 -14.42 8.30 -6.88
N TYR A 119 -13.22 7.69 -6.94
CA TYR A 119 -12.83 6.63 -6.01
C TYR A 119 -12.81 7.12 -4.56
N LYS A 120 -12.14 8.26 -4.29
CA LYS A 120 -12.08 8.87 -2.95
C LYS A 120 -13.47 9.26 -2.43
N ALA A 121 -14.38 9.66 -3.31
CA ALA A 121 -15.76 9.98 -3.00
C ALA A 121 -16.66 8.73 -2.80
N GLY A 122 -16.13 7.51 -2.97
CA GLY A 122 -16.88 6.26 -2.81
C GLY A 122 -17.69 5.82 -4.05
N PHE A 123 -17.64 6.56 -5.16
CA PHE A 123 -18.36 6.23 -6.40
C PHE A 123 -17.55 5.25 -7.28
N LEU A 124 -17.42 4.01 -6.82
CA LEU A 124 -16.57 2.98 -7.45
C LEU A 124 -16.90 2.70 -8.93
N GLU A 125 -18.18 2.52 -9.26
CA GLU A 125 -18.62 2.25 -10.65
C GLU A 125 -18.30 3.40 -11.60
N ARG A 126 -18.57 4.65 -11.19
CA ARG A 126 -18.24 5.84 -11.98
C ARG A 126 -16.73 6.00 -12.14
N SER A 127 -15.98 5.77 -11.06
CA SER A 127 -14.52 5.78 -11.09
C SER A 127 -13.98 4.80 -12.13
N ARG A 128 -14.48 3.54 -12.11
CA ARG A 128 -14.13 2.51 -13.09
C ARG A 128 -14.36 2.99 -14.52
N ASP A 129 -15.55 3.49 -14.84
CA ASP A 129 -15.91 3.87 -16.21
C ASP A 129 -15.05 5.03 -16.74
N ILE A 130 -14.74 6.00 -15.87
CA ILE A 130 -13.85 7.12 -16.18
C ILE A 130 -12.40 6.64 -16.39
N LEU A 131 -11.88 5.76 -15.53
CA LEU A 131 -10.53 5.23 -15.66
C LEU A 131 -10.37 4.35 -16.90
N LEU A 132 -11.37 3.53 -17.24
CA LEU A 132 -11.41 2.79 -18.50
C LEU A 132 -11.40 3.73 -19.71
N THR A 133 -12.09 4.87 -19.61
CA THR A 133 -12.06 5.91 -20.65
C THR A 133 -10.67 6.57 -20.76
N ALA A 134 -9.98 6.80 -19.64
CA ALA A 134 -8.60 7.27 -19.64
C ALA A 134 -7.66 6.27 -20.32
N LEU A 135 -7.80 4.98 -20.04
CA LEU A 135 -6.99 3.91 -20.62
C LEU A 135 -7.23 3.70 -22.12
N LYS A 136 -8.43 3.99 -22.64
CA LYS A 136 -8.67 4.03 -24.09
C LYS A 136 -7.81 5.08 -24.81
N ILE A 137 -7.42 6.16 -24.12
CA ILE A 137 -6.56 7.22 -24.66
C ILE A 137 -5.08 6.88 -24.42
N TYR A 138 -4.76 6.39 -23.22
CA TYR A 138 -3.40 6.04 -22.82
C TYR A 138 -3.39 4.70 -22.06
N PRO A 139 -3.23 3.56 -22.76
CA PRO A 139 -3.34 2.23 -22.16
C PRO A 139 -2.27 1.91 -21.12
N ARG A 140 -1.08 2.51 -21.23
CA ARG A 140 0.05 2.30 -20.31
C ARG A 140 0.00 3.21 -19.06
N ASN A 141 -1.18 3.67 -18.68
CA ASN A 141 -1.33 4.50 -17.49
C ASN A 141 -1.31 3.64 -16.22
N GLU A 142 -0.12 3.48 -15.63
CA GLU A 142 0.06 2.67 -14.42
C GLU A 142 -0.80 3.15 -13.24
N GLU A 143 -0.99 4.46 -13.06
CA GLU A 143 -1.85 5.00 -11.99
C GLU A 143 -3.30 4.54 -12.21
N ALA A 144 -3.83 4.69 -13.42
CA ALA A 144 -5.20 4.26 -13.73
C ALA A 144 -5.39 2.74 -13.59
N LEU A 145 -4.42 1.93 -14.03
CA LEU A 145 -4.45 0.48 -13.87
C LEU A 145 -4.42 0.08 -12.38
N THR A 146 -3.60 0.75 -11.58
CA THR A 146 -3.53 0.53 -10.12
C THR A 146 -4.86 0.82 -9.44
N TYR A 147 -5.50 1.95 -9.75
CA TYR A 147 -6.83 2.26 -9.20
C TYR A 147 -7.89 1.25 -9.67
N LEU A 148 -7.86 0.80 -10.92
CA LEU A 148 -8.78 -0.23 -11.40
C LEU A 148 -8.63 -1.55 -10.64
N ILE A 149 -7.41 -1.98 -10.32
CA ILE A 149 -7.19 -3.19 -9.50
C ILE A 149 -7.86 -3.03 -8.13
N VAL A 150 -7.70 -1.88 -7.47
CA VAL A 150 -8.31 -1.62 -6.16
C VAL A 150 -9.84 -1.55 -6.26
N ILE A 151 -10.37 -0.92 -7.32
CA ILE A 151 -11.81 -0.83 -7.56
C ILE A 151 -12.40 -2.23 -7.82
N TYR A 152 -11.75 -3.05 -8.65
CA TYR A 152 -12.20 -4.41 -8.90
C TYR A 152 -12.12 -5.31 -7.66
N ASP A 153 -11.14 -5.12 -6.78
CA ASP A 153 -11.08 -5.77 -5.47
C ASP A 153 -12.31 -5.41 -4.62
N ASN A 154 -12.60 -4.11 -4.48
CA ASN A 154 -13.75 -3.61 -3.71
C ASN A 154 -15.09 -4.08 -4.27
N LEU A 155 -15.21 -4.18 -5.60
CA LEU A 155 -16.40 -4.68 -6.30
C LEU A 155 -16.46 -6.22 -6.38
N ARG A 156 -15.47 -6.93 -5.82
CA ARG A 156 -15.32 -8.40 -5.90
C ARG A 156 -15.26 -8.96 -7.32
N MET A 157 -14.76 -8.17 -8.27
CA MET A 157 -14.60 -8.54 -9.68
C MET A 157 -13.19 -9.11 -9.92
N TYR A 158 -12.89 -10.26 -9.29
CA TYR A 158 -11.54 -10.80 -9.24
C TYR A 158 -10.96 -11.18 -10.60
N ASP A 159 -11.78 -11.69 -11.52
CA ASP A 159 -11.32 -12.02 -12.88
C ASP A 159 -10.85 -10.76 -13.63
N LYS A 160 -11.57 -9.64 -13.49
CA LYS A 160 -11.16 -8.36 -14.08
C LYS A 160 -9.90 -7.79 -13.43
N ALA A 161 -9.73 -7.98 -12.12
CA ALA A 161 -8.50 -7.59 -11.45
C ALA A 161 -7.29 -8.38 -11.99
N ILE A 162 -7.47 -9.68 -12.25
CA ILE A 162 -6.44 -10.53 -12.86
C ILE A 162 -6.15 -10.07 -14.30
N GLU A 163 -7.16 -9.77 -15.12
CA GLU A 163 -6.97 -9.22 -16.47
C GLU A 163 -6.12 -7.93 -16.46
N VAL A 164 -6.39 -7.01 -15.52
CA VAL A 164 -5.58 -5.79 -15.39
C VAL A 164 -4.14 -6.12 -14.96
N LEU A 165 -3.95 -7.08 -14.06
CA LEU A 165 -2.60 -7.52 -13.67
C LEU A 165 -1.84 -8.16 -14.84
N ASP A 166 -2.52 -8.89 -15.72
CA ASP A 166 -1.91 -9.44 -16.93
C ASP A 166 -1.38 -8.33 -17.85
N THR A 167 -2.13 -7.22 -18.00
CA THR A 167 -1.62 -6.04 -18.74
C THR A 167 -0.40 -5.39 -18.08
N LEU A 168 -0.33 -5.35 -16.75
CA LEU A 168 0.85 -4.83 -16.05
C LEU A 168 2.05 -5.78 -16.19
N GLN A 169 1.81 -7.09 -16.20
CA GLN A 169 2.84 -8.09 -16.42
C GLN A 169 3.49 -7.94 -17.79
N GLU A 170 2.72 -7.61 -18.83
CA GLU A 170 3.24 -7.29 -20.18
C GLU A 170 4.14 -6.04 -20.19
N PHE A 171 4.09 -5.21 -19.16
CA PHE A 171 4.97 -4.06 -18.97
C PHE A 171 6.18 -4.35 -18.07
N ASP A 172 6.51 -5.62 -17.85
CA ASP A 172 7.60 -6.11 -16.99
C ASP A 172 7.45 -5.73 -15.50
N ILE A 173 6.22 -5.45 -15.05
CA ILE A 173 5.92 -5.18 -13.64
C ILE A 173 5.65 -6.50 -12.93
N ASP A 174 6.33 -6.74 -11.80
CA ASP A 174 6.07 -7.92 -10.98
C ASP A 174 4.68 -7.86 -10.31
N VAL A 175 3.82 -8.77 -10.76
CA VAL A 175 2.44 -8.93 -10.30
C VAL A 175 2.18 -10.31 -9.69
N LYS A 176 3.20 -11.16 -9.53
CA LYS A 176 3.02 -12.58 -9.15
C LYS A 176 2.20 -12.73 -7.87
N GLU A 177 2.59 -12.05 -6.79
CA GLU A 177 1.88 -12.11 -5.51
C GLU A 177 0.46 -11.52 -5.59
N LYS A 178 0.27 -10.43 -6.36
CA LYS A 178 -1.03 -9.78 -6.54
C LYS A 178 -2.00 -10.71 -7.28
N LYS A 179 -1.52 -11.37 -8.33
CA LYS A 179 -2.30 -12.33 -9.13
C LYS A 179 -2.71 -13.53 -8.30
N LEU A 180 -1.78 -14.05 -7.50
CA LEU A 180 -2.03 -15.14 -6.57
C LEU A 180 -3.12 -14.78 -5.54
N TYR A 181 -3.04 -13.59 -4.96
CA TYR A 181 -4.05 -13.07 -4.04
C TYR A 181 -5.46 -13.09 -4.65
N PHE A 182 -5.62 -12.57 -5.87
CA PHE A 182 -6.94 -12.55 -6.53
C PHE A 182 -7.42 -13.93 -6.97
N GLN A 183 -6.53 -14.83 -7.37
CA GLN A 183 -6.88 -16.22 -7.65
C GLN A 183 -7.44 -16.93 -6.41
N ILE A 184 -6.83 -16.70 -5.25
CA ILE A 184 -7.32 -17.22 -3.96
C ILE A 184 -8.71 -16.64 -3.65
N LEU A 185 -8.88 -15.31 -3.73
CA LEU A 185 -10.16 -14.66 -3.46
C LEU A 185 -11.28 -15.16 -4.37
N ARG A 186 -10.97 -15.35 -5.67
CA ARG A 186 -11.91 -15.94 -6.64
C ARG A 186 -12.40 -17.30 -6.19
N VAL A 187 -11.51 -18.19 -5.71
CA VAL A 187 -11.88 -19.52 -5.21
C VAL A 187 -12.68 -19.43 -3.91
N LEU A 188 -12.23 -18.63 -2.95
CA LEU A 188 -12.85 -18.52 -1.63
C LEU A 188 -14.26 -17.93 -1.69
N HIS A 189 -14.47 -16.94 -2.55
CA HIS A 189 -15.75 -16.24 -2.68
C HIS A 189 -16.69 -16.84 -3.74
N ASP A 190 -16.26 -17.87 -4.46
CA ASP A 190 -17.14 -18.63 -5.34
C ASP A 190 -18.19 -19.38 -4.49
N LYS A 191 -19.45 -18.98 -4.64
CA LYS A 191 -20.60 -19.57 -3.92
C LYS A 191 -21.01 -20.93 -4.48
N SER A 192 -20.58 -21.28 -5.69
CA SER A 192 -20.91 -22.56 -6.32
C SER A 192 -20.05 -23.72 -5.80
N LEU A 193 -18.89 -23.41 -5.19
CA LEU A 193 -17.94 -24.40 -4.71
C LEU A 193 -18.21 -24.78 -3.25
N LYS A 194 -18.25 -26.10 -3.00
CA LYS A 194 -18.17 -26.66 -1.65
C LYS A 194 -16.77 -26.49 -1.06
N GLU A 195 -16.66 -26.55 0.26
CA GLU A 195 -15.43 -26.32 1.01
C GLU A 195 -14.29 -27.26 0.58
N GLU A 196 -14.57 -28.56 0.40
CA GLU A 196 -13.59 -29.54 -0.08
C GLU A 196 -12.98 -29.15 -1.43
N LYS A 197 -13.82 -28.70 -2.37
CA LYS A 197 -13.37 -28.23 -3.69
C LYS A 197 -12.57 -26.95 -3.59
N LYS A 198 -12.90 -26.06 -2.64
CA LYS A 198 -12.11 -24.84 -2.38
C LYS A 198 -10.73 -25.20 -1.86
N ILE A 199 -10.64 -26.11 -0.89
CA ILE A 199 -9.36 -26.61 -0.37
C ILE A 199 -8.53 -27.23 -1.49
N GLN A 200 -9.13 -28.08 -2.32
CA GLN A 200 -8.43 -28.69 -3.46
C GLN A 200 -7.88 -27.63 -4.42
N LYS A 201 -8.70 -26.66 -4.84
CA LYS A 201 -8.24 -25.58 -5.73
C LYS A 201 -7.15 -24.72 -5.10
N LEU A 202 -7.20 -24.45 -3.79
CA LEU A 202 -6.14 -23.72 -3.09
C LEU A 202 -4.83 -24.53 -3.03
N ARG A 203 -4.92 -25.87 -2.93
CA ARG A 203 -3.74 -26.74 -3.03
C ARG A 203 -3.13 -26.72 -4.44
N GLU A 204 -3.97 -26.74 -5.47
CA GLU A 204 -3.54 -26.63 -6.87
C GLU A 204 -2.89 -25.28 -7.20
N ILE A 205 -3.34 -24.21 -6.54
CA ILE A 205 -2.73 -22.88 -6.66
C ILE A 205 -1.28 -22.85 -6.14
N GLY A 206 -0.97 -23.67 -5.13
CA GLY A 206 0.41 -23.86 -4.65
C GLY A 206 0.61 -23.50 -3.18
N LEU A 207 0.73 -24.52 -2.33
CA LEU A 207 0.98 -24.38 -0.88
C LEU A 207 2.41 -23.95 -0.55
N GLU A 208 3.31 -23.84 -1.50
CA GLU A 208 4.65 -23.25 -1.32
C GLU A 208 4.59 -21.73 -1.08
N ASN A 209 3.46 -21.08 -1.44
CA ASN A 209 3.31 -19.65 -1.28
C ASN A 209 2.70 -19.28 0.08
N LYS A 210 3.40 -18.43 0.82
CA LYS A 210 3.01 -17.93 2.16
C LYS A 210 1.59 -17.37 2.22
N ILE A 211 1.18 -16.62 1.21
CA ILE A 211 -0.16 -16.03 1.13
C ILE A 211 -1.27 -17.09 0.96
N VAL A 212 -0.99 -18.19 0.24
CA VAL A 212 -1.92 -19.31 0.06
C VAL A 212 -2.06 -20.06 1.37
N GLN A 213 -0.95 -20.37 2.03
CA GLN A 213 -0.94 -21.04 3.34
C GLN A 213 -1.79 -20.28 4.35
N ARG A 214 -1.55 -18.96 4.50
CA ARG A 214 -2.32 -18.13 5.44
C ARG A 214 -3.81 -18.10 5.10
N LYS A 215 -4.16 -17.86 3.84
CA LYS A 215 -5.57 -17.81 3.41
C LYS A 215 -6.29 -19.14 3.58
N LEU A 216 -5.61 -20.24 3.31
CA LEU A 216 -6.14 -21.57 3.56
C LEU A 216 -6.35 -21.79 5.05
N TYR A 217 -5.39 -21.42 5.90
CA TYR A 217 -5.54 -21.53 7.36
C TYR A 217 -6.71 -20.70 7.90
N GLU A 218 -6.83 -19.44 7.48
CA GLU A 218 -7.98 -18.57 7.80
C GLU A 218 -9.31 -19.19 7.36
N PHE A 219 -9.35 -19.76 6.15
CA PHE A 219 -10.55 -20.44 5.63
C PHE A 219 -10.92 -21.67 6.48
N LEU A 220 -9.95 -22.51 6.84
CA LEU A 220 -10.20 -23.68 7.69
C LEU A 220 -10.70 -23.26 9.08
N LYS A 221 -10.08 -22.25 9.70
CA LYS A 221 -10.47 -21.72 11.02
C LYS A 221 -11.87 -21.13 10.99
N SER A 222 -12.18 -20.26 10.02
CA SER A 222 -13.48 -19.58 9.92
C SER A 222 -14.66 -20.52 9.64
N ASN A 223 -14.43 -21.66 8.98
CA ASN A 223 -15.44 -22.67 8.70
C ASN A 223 -15.38 -23.87 9.67
N ASN A 224 -14.59 -23.77 10.74
CA ASN A 224 -14.42 -24.82 11.75
C ASN A 224 -13.95 -26.19 11.19
N LEU A 225 -13.24 -26.19 10.06
CA LEU A 225 -12.79 -27.39 9.35
C LEU A 225 -11.59 -28.05 10.05
N PRO A 226 -11.34 -29.36 9.82
CA PRO A 226 -10.22 -30.07 10.43
C PRO A 226 -8.85 -29.54 9.99
N LEU A 227 -7.94 -29.32 10.95
CA LEU A 227 -6.55 -28.91 10.73
C LEU A 227 -5.62 -30.13 10.74
N THR A 228 -5.64 -30.90 9.65
CA THR A 228 -4.98 -32.21 9.57
C THR A 228 -3.48 -32.11 9.24
N TYR A 229 -2.72 -33.13 9.68
CA TYR A 229 -1.30 -33.25 9.37
C TYR A 229 -1.01 -33.17 7.86
N ASP A 230 -1.72 -33.93 7.04
CA ASP A 230 -1.43 -34.00 5.60
C ASP A 230 -1.62 -32.67 4.86
N LEU A 231 -2.52 -31.83 5.36
CA LEU A 231 -2.79 -30.52 4.77
C LEU A 231 -1.73 -29.48 5.18
N LEU A 232 -1.24 -29.56 6.42
CA LEU A 232 -0.46 -28.50 7.04
C LEU A 232 1.03 -28.82 7.21
N LYS A 233 1.46 -30.08 7.02
CA LYS A 233 2.86 -30.53 7.26
C LYS A 233 3.94 -29.70 6.57
N ASN A 234 3.62 -29.04 5.45
CA ASN A 234 4.56 -28.23 4.68
C ASN A 234 4.37 -26.71 4.88
N PHE A 235 3.58 -26.28 5.87
CA PHE A 235 3.33 -24.87 6.12
C PHE A 235 4.53 -24.20 6.78
N ASP A 236 4.77 -22.93 6.40
CA ASP A 236 5.66 -22.04 7.13
C ASP A 236 4.87 -21.43 8.30
N PHE A 237 4.90 -22.11 9.45
CA PHE A 237 4.17 -21.68 10.65
C PHE A 237 4.65 -20.33 11.19
N GLN A 238 5.86 -19.86 10.84
CA GLN A 238 6.30 -18.51 11.21
C GLN A 238 5.44 -17.43 10.54
N ASN A 239 4.96 -17.68 9.32
CA ASN A 239 4.12 -16.75 8.56
C ASN A 239 2.66 -16.70 9.07
N ILE A 240 2.28 -17.63 9.94
CA ILE A 240 0.95 -17.71 10.55
C ILE A 240 1.02 -17.86 12.08
N ILE A 241 2.13 -17.45 12.68
CA ILE A 241 2.39 -17.63 14.12
C ILE A 241 1.32 -16.97 15.00
N ASP A 242 0.79 -15.83 14.55
CA ASP A 242 -0.34 -15.13 15.15
C ASP A 242 -1.61 -16.00 15.15
N LEU A 243 -1.93 -16.61 14.00
CA LEU A 243 -3.09 -17.48 13.87
C LEU A 243 -2.94 -18.78 14.68
N ILE A 244 -1.73 -19.35 14.73
CA ILE A 244 -1.41 -20.54 15.51
C ILE A 244 -1.50 -20.23 17.01
N TRP A 245 -0.98 -19.08 17.45
CA TRP A 245 -1.08 -18.67 18.85
C TRP A 245 -2.53 -18.60 19.33
N GLU A 246 -3.44 -18.09 18.50
CA GLU A 246 -4.87 -18.06 18.79
C GLU A 246 -5.56 -19.43 18.67
N THR A 247 -4.93 -20.43 18.06
CA THR A 247 -5.53 -21.75 17.86
C THR A 247 -5.41 -22.58 19.12
N ARG A 248 -6.51 -23.19 19.56
CA ARG A 248 -6.50 -24.12 20.69
C ARG A 248 -5.75 -25.40 20.34
N TYR A 249 -5.07 -25.97 21.33
CA TYR A 249 -4.33 -27.23 21.18
C TYR A 249 -5.18 -28.34 20.55
N ASP A 250 -6.40 -28.55 21.05
CA ASP A 250 -7.33 -29.60 20.64
C ASP A 250 -7.81 -29.54 19.18
N ARG A 251 -7.53 -28.44 18.47
CA ARG A 251 -7.93 -28.24 17.07
C ARG A 251 -6.91 -28.77 16.08
N LEU A 252 -5.67 -29.02 16.49
CA LEU A 252 -4.57 -29.48 15.63
C LEU A 252 -4.23 -30.95 15.90
N ASP A 253 -3.78 -31.64 14.85
CA ASP A 253 -3.31 -33.02 14.93
C ASP A 253 -2.03 -33.09 15.79
N ASP A 254 -2.03 -33.91 16.84
CA ASP A 254 -0.88 -34.08 17.76
C ASP A 254 0.41 -34.40 17.01
N ARG A 255 0.33 -35.22 15.95
CA ARG A 255 1.50 -35.59 15.13
C ARG A 255 2.13 -34.37 14.45
N LEU A 256 1.31 -33.38 14.10
CA LEU A 256 1.79 -32.14 13.49
C LEU A 256 2.58 -31.32 14.51
N ILE A 257 2.07 -31.22 15.74
CA ILE A 257 2.71 -30.49 16.83
C ILE A 257 4.05 -31.13 17.20
N GLU A 258 4.07 -32.45 17.37
CA GLU A 258 5.28 -33.22 17.72
C GLU A 258 6.34 -33.18 16.61
N SER A 259 5.92 -33.17 15.34
CA SER A 259 6.85 -33.18 14.20
C SER A 259 7.46 -31.81 13.87
N ASN A 260 6.91 -30.71 14.41
CA ASN A 260 7.35 -29.35 14.07
C ASN A 260 7.86 -28.61 15.31
N SER A 261 9.13 -28.21 15.28
CA SER A 261 9.78 -27.55 16.42
C SER A 261 9.08 -26.26 16.84
N LEU A 262 8.66 -25.42 15.89
CA LEU A 262 7.99 -24.16 16.21
C LEU A 262 6.62 -24.39 16.83
N LEU A 263 5.85 -25.38 16.36
CA LEU A 263 4.56 -25.72 16.98
C LEU A 263 4.75 -26.26 18.40
N SER A 264 5.69 -27.19 18.60
CA SER A 264 6.04 -27.69 19.93
C SER A 264 6.45 -26.56 20.88
N GLU A 265 7.25 -25.60 20.40
CA GLU A 265 7.63 -24.41 21.17
C GLU A 265 6.44 -23.51 21.49
N ILE A 266 5.55 -23.24 20.53
CA ILE A 266 4.34 -22.42 20.73
C ILE A 266 3.43 -23.06 21.77
N TYR A 267 3.08 -24.34 21.62
CA TYR A 267 2.16 -25.00 22.55
C TYR A 267 2.78 -25.25 23.93
N THR A 268 4.11 -25.39 24.02
CA THR A 268 4.79 -25.38 25.31
C THR A 268 4.79 -23.98 25.95
N ALA A 269 5.00 -22.92 25.17
CA ALA A 269 4.92 -21.53 25.65
C ALA A 269 3.51 -21.14 26.12
N LYS A 270 2.47 -21.79 25.59
CA LYS A 270 1.08 -21.66 26.06
C LYS A 270 0.79 -22.45 27.32
N GLY A 271 1.62 -23.46 27.63
CA GLY A 271 1.42 -24.39 28.74
C GLY A 271 0.46 -25.55 28.43
N ASP A 272 0.16 -25.79 27.15
CA ASP A 272 -0.73 -26.87 26.72
C ASP A 272 -0.02 -28.24 26.74
N VAL A 273 1.31 -28.25 26.52
CA VAL A 273 2.17 -29.45 26.48
C VAL A 273 3.54 -29.17 27.06
N THR A 274 4.32 -30.23 27.29
CA THR A 274 5.73 -30.15 27.74
C THR A 274 6.65 -30.82 26.71
N LEU A 275 6.71 -30.27 25.49
CA LEU A 275 7.49 -30.83 24.38
C LEU A 275 8.81 -30.09 24.12
N ALA A 276 8.94 -28.82 24.55
CA ALA A 276 10.11 -28.00 24.30
C ALA A 276 10.72 -27.43 25.60
N ASP A 277 12.06 -27.48 25.72
CA ASP A 277 12.75 -26.94 26.90
C ASP A 277 13.19 -25.48 26.76
N SER A 278 13.35 -25.02 25.52
CA SER A 278 13.81 -23.69 25.11
C SER A 278 13.38 -23.41 23.67
N SER A 279 13.47 -22.16 23.24
CA SER A 279 13.24 -21.77 21.85
C SER A 279 14.35 -20.84 21.36
N THR A 280 14.66 -20.88 20.07
CA THR A 280 15.52 -19.88 19.43
C THR A 280 14.81 -18.53 19.26
N HIS A 281 13.48 -18.55 19.29
CA HIS A 281 12.64 -17.38 19.22
C HIS A 281 12.51 -16.74 20.61
N PHE A 282 13.14 -15.57 20.79
CA PHE A 282 13.29 -14.89 22.08
C PHE A 282 12.02 -14.84 22.94
N VAL A 283 10.89 -14.39 22.37
CA VAL A 283 9.63 -14.25 23.13
C VAL A 283 9.10 -15.61 23.59
N LEU A 284 9.06 -16.61 22.71
CA LEU A 284 8.65 -17.97 23.04
C LEU A 284 9.57 -18.59 24.10
N ASN A 285 10.89 -18.35 24.02
CA ASN A 285 11.82 -18.85 25.00
C ASN A 285 11.53 -18.30 26.40
N ILE A 286 11.25 -17.00 26.52
CA ILE A 286 10.85 -16.38 27.79
C ILE A 286 9.56 -17.02 28.30
N LEU A 287 8.54 -17.14 27.46
CA LEU A 287 7.24 -17.71 27.86
C LEU A 287 7.38 -19.17 28.31
N ILE A 288 8.18 -19.99 27.63
CA ILE A 288 8.49 -21.37 28.06
C ILE A 288 9.11 -21.39 29.46
N LYS A 289 10.06 -20.48 29.76
CA LYS A 289 10.69 -20.41 31.09
C LYS A 289 9.70 -19.94 32.17
N LEU A 290 8.83 -19.00 31.85
CA LEU A 290 7.80 -18.52 32.78
C LEU A 290 6.78 -19.61 33.10
N VAL A 291 6.30 -20.34 32.08
CA VAL A 291 5.40 -21.49 32.28
C VAL A 291 6.03 -22.54 33.19
N LYS A 292 7.31 -22.86 33.01
CA LYS A 292 8.05 -23.79 33.89
C LYS A 292 8.21 -23.29 35.33
N ALA A 293 8.24 -21.98 35.53
CA ALA A 293 8.27 -21.35 36.84
C ALA A 293 6.86 -21.11 37.42
N GLU A 294 5.82 -21.65 36.78
CA GLU A 294 4.41 -21.43 37.12
C GLU A 294 3.98 -19.95 37.12
N ASP A 295 4.71 -19.10 36.40
CA ASP A 295 4.42 -17.67 36.25
C ASP A 295 3.60 -17.41 34.97
N LYS A 296 2.43 -16.80 35.15
CA LYS A 296 1.47 -16.45 34.09
C LYS A 296 1.39 -14.95 33.83
N SER A 297 2.39 -14.17 34.26
CA SER A 297 2.39 -12.70 34.22
C SER A 297 2.55 -12.10 32.82
N ALA A 298 3.05 -12.87 31.84
CA ALA A 298 3.34 -12.41 30.50
C ALA A 298 2.55 -13.16 29.42
N ASP A 299 2.40 -12.51 28.27
CA ASP A 299 1.81 -13.04 27.05
C ASP A 299 2.57 -12.49 25.83
N ILE A 300 2.15 -12.91 24.64
CA ILE A 300 2.67 -12.44 23.35
C ILE A 300 1.66 -11.54 22.65
N SER A 301 2.17 -10.52 21.99
CA SER A 301 1.43 -9.67 21.06
C SER A 301 2.14 -9.65 19.70
N PHE A 302 1.42 -9.21 18.68
CA PHE A 302 1.90 -9.24 17.30
C PHE A 302 1.81 -7.85 16.66
N ASP A 303 2.90 -7.46 16.02
CA ASP A 303 3.03 -6.27 15.21
C ASP A 303 3.17 -6.68 13.74
N TYR A 304 2.52 -5.93 12.84
CA TYR A 304 2.50 -6.25 11.41
C TYR A 304 3.18 -5.14 10.63
N THR A 305 4.37 -5.42 10.09
CA THR A 305 5.18 -4.43 9.37
C THR A 305 5.16 -4.68 7.87
N CYS A 306 4.94 -3.62 7.09
CA CYS A 306 5.02 -3.70 5.63
C CYS A 306 6.47 -3.78 5.18
N SER A 307 6.86 -4.84 4.47
CA SER A 307 8.19 -5.01 3.88
C SER A 307 8.51 -3.95 2.82
N ASN A 308 7.49 -3.35 2.19
CA ASN A 308 7.63 -2.33 1.15
C ASN A 308 7.78 -0.91 1.74
N CYS A 309 6.81 -0.43 2.52
CA CYS A 309 6.83 0.96 3.04
C CYS A 309 7.27 1.10 4.50
N LYS A 310 7.63 0.00 5.17
CA LYS A 310 8.13 -0.06 6.56
C LYS A 310 7.20 0.49 7.65
N ASN A 311 5.93 0.74 7.32
CA ASN A 311 4.93 1.13 8.31
C ASN A 311 4.45 -0.11 9.08
N THR A 312 4.22 0.08 10.38
CA THR A 312 3.73 -0.96 11.30
C THR A 312 2.27 -0.72 11.65
N PHE A 313 1.48 -1.79 11.69
CA PHE A 313 0.05 -1.79 11.93
C PHE A 313 -0.30 -2.75 13.07
N PRO A 314 -1.37 -2.48 13.83
CA PRO A 314 -1.80 -3.33 14.94
C PRO A 314 -2.57 -4.58 14.49
N LEU A 315 -2.95 -4.67 13.21
CA LEU A 315 -3.71 -5.77 12.65
C LEU A 315 -3.06 -6.28 11.37
N TYR A 316 -3.18 -7.59 11.12
CA TYR A 316 -2.71 -8.19 9.88
C TYR A 316 -3.41 -7.57 8.67
N PHE A 317 -2.66 -7.33 7.60
CA PHE A 317 -3.19 -6.83 6.34
C PHE A 317 -2.69 -7.69 5.18
N TYR A 318 -3.55 -7.95 4.19
CA TYR A 318 -3.12 -8.50 2.91
C TYR A 318 -2.67 -7.41 1.94
N ARG A 319 -3.29 -6.23 2.05
CA ARG A 319 -3.01 -5.02 1.29
C ARG A 319 -2.60 -3.93 2.26
N CYS A 320 -1.40 -3.39 2.11
CA CYS A 320 -0.88 -2.37 3.01
C CYS A 320 -1.78 -1.12 2.99
N PRO A 321 -2.31 -0.66 4.14
CA PRO A 321 -3.14 0.54 4.19
C PRO A 321 -2.42 1.80 3.67
N GLN A 322 -1.09 1.86 3.82
CA GLN A 322 -0.29 3.02 3.43
C GLN A 322 0.12 3.00 1.96
N CYS A 323 0.74 1.91 1.48
CA CYS A 323 1.31 1.86 0.13
C CYS A 323 0.55 0.95 -0.85
N GLN A 324 -0.55 0.33 -0.42
CA GLN A 324 -1.42 -0.52 -1.24
C GLN A 324 -0.77 -1.79 -1.83
N ASN A 325 0.48 -2.10 -1.48
CA ASN A 325 1.14 -3.33 -1.91
C ASN A 325 0.48 -4.54 -1.26
N ILE A 326 0.40 -5.65 -2.00
CA ILE A 326 -0.21 -6.91 -1.55
C ILE A 326 0.90 -7.89 -1.19
N GLY A 327 0.70 -8.70 -0.14
CA GLY A 327 1.63 -9.77 0.22
C GLY A 327 2.87 -9.32 1.00
N SER A 328 2.96 -8.04 1.36
CA SER A 328 4.15 -7.45 1.97
C SER A 328 4.19 -7.49 3.50
N THR A 329 3.43 -8.35 4.17
CA THR A 329 3.27 -8.29 5.64
C THR A 329 4.27 -9.17 6.35
N LEU A 330 5.02 -8.59 7.28
CA LEU A 330 5.93 -9.29 8.18
C LEU A 330 5.36 -9.26 9.60
N ILE A 331 5.31 -10.43 10.23
CA ILE A 331 4.82 -10.59 11.60
C ILE A 331 6.02 -10.54 12.54
N SER A 332 5.97 -9.63 13.51
CA SER A 332 6.93 -9.54 14.60
C SER A 332 6.23 -9.74 15.94
N THR A 333 6.89 -10.45 16.84
CA THR A 333 6.36 -10.78 18.16
C THR A 333 6.87 -9.82 19.21
N LYS A 334 6.03 -9.46 20.17
CA LYS A 334 6.39 -8.64 21.33
C LYS A 334 5.93 -9.31 22.61
N LEU A 335 6.76 -9.24 23.65
CA LEU A 335 6.37 -9.66 24.99
C LEU A 335 5.48 -8.58 25.61
N THR A 336 4.33 -8.97 26.14
CA THR A 336 3.38 -8.09 26.81
C THR A 336 3.01 -8.65 28.17
N LYS A 337 2.50 -7.81 29.06
CA LYS A 337 1.90 -8.29 30.30
C LYS A 337 0.59 -9.01 29.96
N ARG A 338 0.32 -10.15 30.60
CA ARG A 338 -1.00 -10.78 30.48
C ARG A 338 -2.02 -9.88 31.17
N GLU A 339 -2.97 -9.36 30.40
CA GLU A 339 -4.12 -8.65 30.95
C GLU A 339 -5.01 -9.68 31.65
N TYR A 340 -5.09 -9.60 32.98
CA TYR A 340 -6.15 -10.30 33.70
C TYR A 340 -7.46 -9.58 33.37
N GLU A 341 -8.29 -10.15 32.50
CA GLU A 341 -9.71 -9.85 32.56
C GLU A 341 -10.16 -10.25 33.97
N LYS A 342 -10.34 -9.24 34.83
CA LYS A 342 -11.17 -9.44 36.02
C LYS A 342 -12.56 -9.76 35.49
N ASP A 343 -13.02 -10.99 35.71
CA ASP A 343 -14.43 -11.34 35.69
C ASP A 343 -15.21 -10.19 36.35
N SER A 344 -15.81 -9.37 35.50
CA SER A 344 -16.66 -8.25 35.90
C SER A 344 -18.00 -8.41 35.22
N LEU A 345 -18.58 -9.60 35.38
CA LEU A 345 -20.01 -9.87 35.28
C LEU A 345 -20.37 -11.05 36.21
N VAL A 346 -20.61 -10.73 37.49
CA VAL A 346 -21.59 -11.43 38.34
C VAL A 346 -22.73 -10.46 38.60
#